data_AF-G0VJ07-F1
#
_entry.id   AF-G0VJ07-F1
#
_cell.length_a   1.000
_cell.length_b   1.000
_cell.length_c   1.000
_cell.angle_alpha   90.00
_cell.angle_beta   90.00
_cell.angle_gamma   90.00
#
_symmetry.space_group_name_H-M   'P 1'
#
loop_
_entity.id
_entity.type
_entity.pdbx_description
1 polymer ?
#
loop_
_entity_poly.entity_id
_entity_poly.type
_entity_poly.pdbx_seq_one_letter_code
_entity_poly.pdbx_strand_id
1 'polypeptide(L)'
;MSQLEKIIEKKKEELERCKRMHQELQDKFDRISLEKGSILKPTEVTKKHIKKLKEYNELRDIGLRLAQQISNERSCKVKVIFDEMGYSMKDECQS
;
A
#
# COMPACT_ATOMS: atom_id res chain seq x y z
N MET A 1 19.39 29.75 -34.16
CA MET A 1 18.89 29.46 -32.80
C MET A 1 20.04 29.20 -31.86
N SER A 2 20.11 29.98 -30.77
CA SER A 2 21.10 29.86 -29.70
C SER A 2 20.98 28.49 -29.01
N GLN A 3 22.09 27.97 -28.45
CA GLN A 3 22.05 26.72 -27.67
C GLN A 3 21.05 26.78 -26.52
N LEU A 4 20.84 27.96 -25.95
CA LEU A 4 19.83 28.23 -24.92
C LEU A 4 18.39 28.00 -25.42
N GLU A 5 18.07 28.40 -26.64
CA GLU A 5 16.72 28.22 -27.21
C GLU A 5 16.41 26.73 -27.40
N LYS A 6 17.39 25.93 -27.83
CA LYS A 6 17.23 24.48 -27.96
C LYS A 6 17.00 23.78 -26.61
N ILE A 7 17.63 24.25 -25.54
CA ILE A 7 17.46 23.71 -24.19
C ILE A 7 16.07 24.06 -23.64
N ILE A 8 15.64 25.32 -23.84
CA ILE A 8 14.31 25.77 -23.43
C ILE A 8 13.22 24.97 -24.14
N GLU A 9 13.37 24.72 -25.45
CA GLU A 9 12.39 23.97 -26.21
C GLU A 9 12.27 22.51 -25.74
N LYS A 10 13.41 21.82 -25.54
CA LYS A 10 13.41 20.47 -24.95
C LYS A 10 12.74 20.42 -23.58
N LYS A 11 13.00 21.42 -22.72
CA LYS A 11 12.39 21.46 -21.38
C LYS A 11 10.89 21.71 -21.43
N LYS A 12 10.40 22.48 -22.41
CA LYS A 12 8.96 22.65 -22.64
C LYS A 12 8.30 21.36 -23.13
N GLU A 13 8.93 20.63 -24.05
CA GLU A 13 8.43 19.33 -24.51
C GLU A 13 8.36 18.31 -23.36
N GLU A 14 9.40 18.24 -22.52
CA GLU A 14 9.42 17.38 -21.32
C GLU A 14 8.30 17.77 -20.34
N LEU A 15 8.07 19.06 -20.15
CA LEU A 15 7.01 19.57 -19.27
C LEU A 15 5.62 19.18 -19.79
N GLU A 16 5.36 19.37 -21.08
CA GLU A 16 4.08 19.02 -21.70
C GLU A 16 3.84 17.50 -21.69
N ARG A 17 4.89 16.70 -21.90
CA ARG A 17 4.81 15.25 -21.73
C ARG A 17 4.43 14.88 -20.29
N CYS A 18 5.07 15.51 -19.31
CA CYS A 18 4.81 15.25 -17.90
C CYS A 18 3.37 15.63 -17.50
N LYS A 19 2.87 16.77 -17.98
CA LYS A 19 1.48 17.20 -17.76
C LYS A 19 0.47 16.21 -18.35
N ARG A 20 0.68 15.75 -19.59
CA ARG A 20 -0.20 14.74 -20.21
C ARG A 20 -0.23 13.44 -19.40
N MET A 21 0.93 12.93 -19.01
CA MET A 21 1.01 11.72 -18.19
C MET A 21 0.30 11.90 -16.84
N HIS A 22 0.46 13.08 -16.21
CA HIS A 22 -0.22 13.39 -14.96
C HIS A 22 -1.74 13.40 -15.15
N GLN A 23 -2.24 14.04 -16.20
CA GLN A 23 -3.67 14.09 -16.52
C GLN A 23 -4.24 12.69 -16.77
N GLU A 24 -3.58 11.86 -17.58
CA GLU A 24 -4.02 10.48 -17.81
C GLU A 24 -4.09 9.65 -16.52
N LEU A 25 -3.12 9.85 -15.63
CA LEU A 25 -3.08 9.15 -14.35
C LEU A 25 -4.16 9.64 -13.39
N GLN A 26 -4.43 10.95 -13.39
CA GLN A 26 -5.53 11.58 -12.68
C GLN A 26 -6.88 11.01 -13.14
N ASP A 27 -7.10 10.96 -14.45
CA ASP A 27 -8.36 10.45 -15.03
C ASP A 27 -8.58 8.96 -14.71
N LYS A 28 -7.50 8.16 -14.67
CA LYS A 28 -7.56 6.75 -14.21
C LYS A 28 -7.92 6.66 -12.73
N PHE A 29 -7.31 7.50 -11.89
CA PHE A 29 -7.60 7.55 -10.47
C PHE A 29 -9.06 7.95 -10.21
N ASP A 30 -9.56 8.96 -10.91
CA ASP A 30 -10.93 9.44 -10.74
C ASP A 30 -11.94 8.37 -11.18
N ARG A 31 -11.65 7.64 -12.26
CA ARG A 31 -12.47 6.48 -12.69
C ARG A 31 -12.55 5.40 -11.61
N ILE A 32 -11.41 4.96 -11.09
CA ILE A 32 -11.33 3.89 -10.07
C ILE A 32 -11.94 4.37 -8.75
N SER A 33 -11.75 5.64 -8.40
CA SER A 33 -12.30 6.23 -7.19
C SER A 33 -13.82 6.32 -7.25
N LEU A 34 -14.37 6.67 -8.41
CA LEU A 34 -15.81 6.65 -8.66
C LEU A 34 -16.38 5.22 -8.56
N GLU A 35 -15.72 4.25 -9.19
CA GLU A 35 -16.12 2.84 -9.17
C GLU A 35 -16.14 2.25 -7.75
N LYS A 36 -15.15 2.63 -6.92
CA LYS A 36 -15.06 2.18 -5.52
C LYS A 36 -15.78 3.08 -4.52
N GLY A 37 -16.49 4.13 -4.98
CA GLY A 37 -17.20 5.08 -4.12
C GLY A 37 -16.29 5.83 -3.13
N SER A 38 -15.01 5.99 -3.46
CA SER A 38 -14.02 6.64 -2.59
C SER A 38 -13.91 8.12 -2.93
N ILE A 39 -14.23 9.00 -1.97
CA ILE A 39 -14.17 10.47 -2.11
C ILE A 39 -12.75 11.01 -1.80
N LEU A 40 -11.80 10.12 -1.48
CA LEU A 40 -10.47 10.48 -1.01
C LEU A 40 -9.53 10.87 -2.15
N LYS A 41 -8.68 11.87 -1.93
CA LYS A 41 -7.62 12.24 -2.87
C LYS A 41 -6.58 11.12 -2.99
N PRO A 42 -5.84 11.02 -4.12
CA PRO A 42 -4.82 9.98 -4.30
C PRO A 42 -3.80 9.92 -3.15
N THR A 43 -3.37 11.08 -2.67
CA THR A 43 -2.44 11.18 -1.54
C THR A 43 -3.03 10.67 -0.23
N GLU A 44 -4.33 10.84 -0.02
CA GLU A 44 -5.03 10.38 1.18
C GLU A 44 -5.26 8.87 1.13
N VAL A 45 -5.58 8.31 -0.05
CA VAL A 45 -5.67 6.86 -0.26
C VAL A 45 -4.35 6.19 0.06
N THR A 46 -3.23 6.71 -0.47
CA THR A 46 -1.89 6.18 -0.19
C THR A 46 -1.55 6.29 1.29
N LYS A 47 -1.80 7.44 1.93
CA LYS A 47 -1.56 7.61 3.37
C LYS A 47 -2.39 6.65 4.20
N LYS A 48 -3.67 6.45 3.86
CA LYS A 48 -4.56 5.51 4.54
C LYS A 48 -4.07 4.08 4.38
N HIS A 49 -3.62 3.71 3.19
CA HIS A 49 -3.07 2.37 2.94
C HIS A 49 -1.78 2.13 3.75
N ILE A 50 -0.84 3.07 3.73
CA ILE A 50 0.39 3.01 4.54
C ILE A 50 0.06 2.87 6.03
N LYS A 51 -0.89 3.66 6.54
CA LYS A 51 -1.31 3.59 7.95
C LYS A 51 -1.88 2.22 8.29
N LYS A 52 -2.79 1.70 7.47
CA LYS A 52 -3.39 0.37 7.68
C LYS A 52 -2.35 -0.75 7.62
N LEU A 53 -1.40 -0.67 6.69
CA LEU A 53 -0.34 -1.66 6.58
C LEU A 53 0.58 -1.64 7.80
N LYS A 54 0.90 -0.46 8.32
CA LYS A 54 1.68 -0.32 9.55
C LYS A 54 0.94 -0.92 10.75
N GLU A 55 -0.33 -0.57 10.92
CA GLU A 55 -1.18 -1.09 12.00
C GLU A 55 -1.34 -2.61 11.92
N TYR A 56 -1.54 -3.15 10.71
CA TYR A 56 -1.56 -4.59 10.48
C TYR A 56 -0.26 -5.27 10.91
N ASN A 57 0.89 -4.75 10.49
CA ASN A 57 2.19 -5.31 10.85
C ASN A 57 2.42 -5.29 12.37
N GLU A 58 2.10 -4.17 13.02
CA GLU A 58 2.21 -4.04 14.48
C GLU A 58 1.32 -5.06 15.21
N LEU A 59 0.06 -5.19 14.80
CA LEU A 59 -0.87 -6.16 15.38
C LEU A 59 -0.43 -7.60 15.15
N ARG A 60 0.02 -7.93 13.94
CA ARG A 60 0.53 -9.27 13.61
C ARG A 60 1.73 -9.62 14.47
N ASP A 61 2.69 -8.70 14.62
CA ASP A 61 3.90 -8.94 15.39
C ASP A 61 3.60 -9.10 16.89
N ILE A 62 2.67 -8.30 17.44
CA ILE A 62 2.18 -8.46 18.82
C ILE A 62 1.48 -9.81 18.98
N GLY A 63 0.56 -10.16 18.09
CA GLY A 63 -0.19 -11.41 18.14
C GLY A 63 0.71 -12.63 18.07
N LEU A 64 1.72 -12.61 17.18
CA LEU A 64 2.70 -13.68 17.07
C LEU A 64 3.55 -13.81 18.34
N ARG A 65 3.96 -12.69 18.93
CA ARG A 65 4.71 -12.68 20.20
C ARG A 65 3.90 -13.30 21.33
N LEU A 66 2.62 -12.94 21.45
CA LEU A 66 1.72 -13.51 22.46
C LEU A 66 1.52 -15.01 22.25
N ALA A 67 1.27 -15.44 21.00
CA ALA A 67 1.14 -16.85 20.67
C ALA A 67 2.43 -17.64 20.99
N GLN A 68 3.60 -17.06 20.76
CA GLN A 68 4.89 -17.67 21.11
C GLN A 68 5.05 -17.81 22.64
N GLN A 69 4.64 -16.81 23.42
CA GLN A 69 4.68 -16.89 24.89
C GLN A 69 3.80 -18.03 25.41
N ILE A 70 2.56 -18.12 24.93
CA ILE A 70 1.62 -19.19 25.31
C ILE A 70 2.17 -20.56 24.86
N SER A 71 2.72 -20.64 23.65
CA SER A 71 3.35 -21.84 23.10
C SER A 71 4.49 -22.33 23.99
N ASN A 72 5.31 -21.41 24.50
CA ASN A 72 6.43 -21.72 25.39
C ASN A 72 5.93 -22.19 26.76
N GLU A 73 4.94 -21.51 27.34
CA GLU A 73 4.32 -21.90 28.61
C GLU A 73 3.71 -23.31 28.54
N ARG A 74 3.05 -23.63 27.44
CA ARG A 74 2.40 -24.93 27.20
C ARG A 74 3.33 -25.99 26.60
N SER A 75 4.59 -25.65 26.32
CA SER A 75 5.56 -26.53 25.65
C SER A 75 5.01 -27.17 24.35
N CYS A 76 4.20 -26.42 23.61
CA CYS A 76 3.60 -26.86 22.35
C CYS A 76 4.17 -26.04 21.17
N LYS A 77 3.77 -26.35 19.94
CA LYS A 77 4.16 -25.55 18.76
C LYS A 77 3.20 -24.38 18.60
N VAL A 78 3.70 -23.22 18.14
CA VAL A 78 2.87 -22.02 17.92
C VAL A 78 1.72 -22.29 16.96
N LYS A 79 1.93 -23.17 15.98
CA LYS A 79 0.88 -23.62 15.05
C LYS A 79 -0.34 -24.20 15.78
N VAL A 80 -0.15 -24.95 16.86
CA VAL A 80 -1.24 -25.53 17.65
C VAL A 80 -2.09 -24.43 18.29
N ILE A 81 -1.45 -23.37 18.78
CA ILE A 81 -2.16 -22.20 19.34
C ILE A 81 -2.99 -21.49 18.26
N PHE A 82 -2.44 -21.32 17.05
CA PHE A 82 -3.18 -20.74 15.93
C PHE A 82 -4.36 -21.62 15.49
N ASP A 83 -4.15 -22.94 15.39
CA ASP A 83 -5.20 -23.91 15.06
C ASP A 83 -6.31 -23.92 16.14
N GLU A 84 -5.97 -23.84 17.44
CA GLU A 84 -6.92 -23.70 18.55
C GLU A 84 -7.74 -22.40 18.48
N MET A 85 -7.12 -21.29 18.05
CA MET A 85 -7.80 -20.02 17.87
C MET A 85 -8.63 -19.95 16.57
N GLY A 86 -8.57 -20.97 15.71
CA GLY A 86 -9.26 -21.02 14.43
C GLY A 86 -8.63 -20.13 13.34
N TYR A 87 -7.35 -19.79 13.47
CA TYR A 87 -6.62 -18.95 12.51
C TYR A 87 -5.49 -19.71 11.83
N SER A 88 -5.24 -19.39 10.56
CA SER A 88 -4.09 -19.91 9.82
C SER A 88 -2.83 -19.08 10.11
N MET A 89 -1.67 -19.74 10.14
CA MET A 89 -0.35 -19.10 10.19
C MET A 89 0.06 -18.45 8.86
N LYS A 90 -0.67 -18.72 7.78
CA LYS A 90 -0.43 -18.07 6.49
C LYS A 90 -1.30 -16.83 6.43
N ASP A 91 -0.67 -15.70 6.16
CA ASP A 91 -1.36 -14.53 5.60
C ASP A 91 -1.86 -14.97 4.22
N GLU A 92 -3.11 -15.45 4.15
CA GLU A 92 -3.77 -15.71 2.88
C GLU A 92 -3.95 -14.35 2.20
N CYS A 93 -3.02 -13.99 1.32
CA CYS A 93 -3.20 -12.89 0.39
C CYS A 93 -4.50 -13.14 -0.37
N GLN A 94 -5.59 -12.48 0.05
CA GLN A 94 -6.80 -12.38 -0.75
C GLN A 94 -6.39 -11.71 -2.07
N SER A 95 -6.22 -12.54 -3.08
CA SER A 95 -5.90 -12.21 -4.46
C SER A 95 -7.21 -12.03 -5.23
#